data_AF-A0AAV8X3H4-F1
#
_entry.id   AF-A0AAV8X3H4-F1
#
_cell.length_a   1.000
_cell.length_b   1.000
_cell.length_c   1.000
_cell.angle_alpha   90.00
_cell.angle_beta   90.00
_cell.angle_gamma   90.00
#
_symmetry.space_group_name_H-M   'P 1'
#
loop_
_entity.id
_entity.type
_entity.pdbx_description
1 polymer ?
#
loop_
_entity_poly.entity_id
_entity_poly.type
_entity_poly.pdbx_seq_one_letter_code
_entity_poly.pdbx_strand_id
1 'polypeptide(L)' 'MFMPPDILNEDTSGDMSISEGENATLLCTAAGHPTPRITWKREDGQPILVRKGLRDYSKGTHYFHV' A
#
# COMPACT_ATOMS: atom_id res chain seq x y z
N MET A 1 -21.11 -13.79 4.16
CA MET A 1 -21.37 -12.64 3.27
C MET A 1 -20.04 -12.25 2.65
N PHE A 2 -19.98 -12.12 1.33
CA PHE A 2 -18.77 -11.68 0.63
C PHE A 2 -18.92 -10.20 0.33
N MET A 3 -17.90 -9.42 0.65
CA MET A 3 -17.83 -8.01 0.30
C MET A 3 -16.63 -7.79 -0.59
N PRO A 4 -16.82 -7.18 -1.77
CA PRO A 4 -15.71 -6.87 -2.65
C PRO A 4 -14.72 -5.94 -1.94
N PRO A 5 -13.43 -5.99 -2.33
CA PRO A 5 -12.44 -5.04 -1.84
C PRO A 5 -12.81 -3.62 -2.26
N ASP A 6 -12.80 -2.71 -1.30
CA ASP A 6 -12.94 -1.27 -1.53
C ASP A 6 -11.76 -0.54 -0.88
N ILE A 7 -11.17 0.42 -1.62
CA ILE A 7 -10.04 1.22 -1.14
C ILE A 7 -10.61 2.41 -0.37
N LEU A 8 -10.27 2.52 0.90
CA LEU A 8 -10.71 3.61 1.75
C LEU A 8 -9.77 4.81 1.54
N ASN A 9 -10.18 5.74 0.67
CA ASN A 9 -9.37 6.90 0.30
C ASN A 9 -9.05 7.82 1.48
N GLU A 10 -9.93 7.93 2.48
CA GLU A 10 -9.71 8.76 3.68
C GLU A 10 -8.52 8.24 4.52
N ASP A 11 -8.34 6.91 4.55
CA ASP A 11 -7.29 6.22 5.29
C ASP A 11 -6.13 5.76 4.38
N THR A 12 -6.06 6.27 3.15
CA THR A 12 -5.04 5.96 2.14
C THR A 12 -4.25 7.21 1.80
N SER A 13 -2.93 7.10 1.69
CA SER A 13 -2.08 8.22 1.27
C SER A 13 -2.39 8.62 -0.17
N GLY A 14 -2.54 9.93 -0.40
CA GLY A 14 -2.58 10.52 -1.74
C GLY A 14 -1.18 10.79 -2.29
N ASP A 15 -1.12 11.64 -3.31
CA ASP A 15 0.12 12.05 -3.97
C ASP A 15 1.07 12.76 -3.00
N MET A 16 2.31 12.28 -2.89
CA MET A 16 3.33 12.84 -2.02
C MET A 16 4.61 13.15 -2.82
N SER A 17 5.12 14.37 -2.69
CA SER A 17 6.41 14.79 -3.25
C SER A 17 7.46 14.79 -2.15
N ILE A 18 8.55 14.06 -2.36
CA ILE A 18 9.59 13.84 -1.35
C ILE A 18 10.95 14.20 -1.94
N SER A 19 11.77 14.89 -1.15
CA SER A 19 13.13 15.26 -1.53
C SER A 19 14.04 14.04 -1.67
N GLU A 20 15.01 14.10 -2.58
CA GLU A 20 16.01 13.04 -2.69
C GLU A 20 16.76 12.84 -1.36
N GLY A 21 16.81 11.58 -0.89
CA GLY A 21 17.44 11.20 0.37
C GLY A 21 16.48 11.08 1.56
N GLU A 22 15.23 11.52 1.41
CA GLU A 22 14.18 11.36 2.43
C GLU A 22 13.40 10.06 2.25
N ASN A 23 12.87 9.50 3.34
CA ASN A 23 12.05 8.29 3.31
C ASN A 23 10.59 8.62 2.99
N ALA A 24 10.03 7.95 1.98
CA ALA A 24 8.59 7.98 1.78
C ALA A 24 7.86 7.06 2.73
N THR A 25 6.58 7.32 2.98
CA THR A 25 5.69 6.33 3.60
C THR A 25 4.33 6.36 2.92
N LEU A 26 4.01 5.36 2.09
CA LEU A 26 2.68 5.25 1.48
C LEU A 26 1.79 4.34 2.31
N LEU A 27 0.62 4.85 2.69
CA LEU A 27 -0.43 4.12 3.40
C LEU A 27 -1.52 3.68 2.43
N CYS A 28 -1.96 2.43 2.53
CA CYS A 28 -3.16 1.95 1.83
C CYS A 28 -4.04 1.16 2.78
N THR A 29 -5.32 1.52 2.79
CA THR A 29 -6.36 0.89 3.59
C THR A 29 -7.44 0.35 2.66
N ALA A 30 -7.77 -0.92 2.79
CA ALA A 30 -8.83 -1.56 2.02
C ALA A 30 -9.72 -2.42 2.90
N ALA A 31 -11.04 -2.32 2.69
CA ALA A 31 -12.06 -3.10 3.39
C ALA A 31 -12.65 -4.15 2.44
N GLY A 32 -13.00 -5.32 2.96
CA GLY A 32 -13.57 -6.41 2.16
C GLY A 32 -13.64 -7.71 2.96
N HIS A 33 -14.47 -8.64 2.50
CA HIS A 33 -14.63 -9.96 3.13
C HIS A 33 -14.59 -11.08 2.09
N PRO A 34 -13.65 -12.03 2.17
CA PRO A 34 -12.55 -12.11 3.14
C PRO A 34 -11.55 -10.95 2.99
N THR A 35 -10.74 -10.71 4.03
CA THR A 35 -9.82 -9.57 4.08
C THR A 35 -8.98 -9.47 2.81
N PRO A 36 -8.99 -8.32 2.11
CA PRO A 36 -8.28 -8.20 0.85
C PRO A 36 -6.77 -8.18 1.05
N ARG A 37 -6.06 -8.64 0.02
CA ARG A 37 -4.59 -8.60 -0.03
C ARG A 37 -4.17 -7.33 -0.77
N ILE A 38 -3.38 -6.50 -0.10
CA ILE A 38 -2.87 -5.24 -0.65
C ILE A 38 -1.49 -5.49 -1.24
N THR A 39 -1.28 -5.05 -2.49
CA THR A 39 0.00 -5.14 -3.19
C THR A 39 0.33 -3.80 -3.84
N TRP A 40 1.54 -3.31 -3.60
CA TRP A 40 2.05 -2.12 -4.25
C TRP A 40 2.68 -2.44 -5.59
N LYS A 41 2.48 -1.57 -6.58
CA LYS A 41 3.14 -1.60 -7.88
C LYS A 41 3.60 -0.19 -8.24
N ARG A 42 4.72 -0.08 -8.97
CA ARG A 42 5.10 1.20 -9.56
C ARG A 42 4.23 1.46 -10.79
N GLU A 43 3.94 2.73 -11.05
CA GLU A 43 3.19 3.17 -12.23
C GLU A 43 3.97 2.85 -13.52
N ASP A 44 5.29 2.98 -13.49
CA ASP A 44 6.20 2.69 -14.61
C ASP A 44 6.37 1.18 -14.89
N GLY A 45 5.69 0.31 -14.13
CA GLY A 45 5.78 -1.14 -14.26
C GLY A 45 7.12 -1.75 -13.81
N GLN A 46 8.04 -0.94 -13.28
CA GLN A 46 9.32 -1.42 -12.76
C GLN A 46 9.13 -2.12 -11.41
N PRO A 47 10.02 -3.07 -11.06
CA PRO A 47 9.95 -3.74 -9.78
C PRO A 47 10.16 -2.74 -8.64
N ILE A 48 9.29 -2.79 -7.63
CA ILE A 48 9.54 -2.10 -6.37
C ILE A 48 10.69 -2.83 -5.67
N LEU A 49 11.75 -2.10 -5.31
CA LEU A 49 12.84 -2.63 -4.46
C LEU A 49 12.37 -2.70 -3.01
N VAL A 50 11.44 -3.62 -2.76
CA VAL A 50 10.93 -3.93 -1.44
C VAL A 50 12.06 -4.59 -0.66
N ARG A 51 12.65 -3.92 0.34
CA ARG A 51 13.56 -4.61 1.26
C ARG A 51 12.81 -5.81 1.85
N LYS A 52 13.37 -7.02 1.71
CA LYS A 52 12.77 -8.31 2.11
C LYS A 52 12.29 -8.24 3.58
N GLY A 53 11.02 -7.88 3.75
CA GLY A 53 10.37 -7.63 5.04
C GLY A 53 8.88 -7.26 4.86
N LEU A 54 8.50 -6.72 3.69
CA LEU A 54 7.11 -6.39 3.34
C LEU A 54 6.41 -7.55 2.59
N ARG A 55 6.66 -8.80 3.01
CA ARG A 55 5.98 -9.97 2.43
C ARG A 55 4.64 -10.15 3.14
N ASP A 56 3.56 -9.97 2.40
CA ASP A 56 2.22 -10.46 2.73
C ASP A 56 1.72 -10.13 4.13
N TYR A 57 1.17 -8.93 4.33
CA TYR A 57 0.41 -8.67 5.55
C TYR A 57 -0.96 -8.10 5.22
N SER A 58 -1.92 -9.03 5.17
CA SER A 58 -3.34 -8.83 5.32
C SER A 58 -3.63 -8.18 6.69
N LYS A 59 -3.60 -6.83 6.74
CA LYS A 59 -4.41 -5.99 7.64
C LYS A 59 -4.16 -4.50 7.40
N GLY A 60 -5.12 -3.86 6.73
CA GLY A 60 -5.71 -2.54 7.01
C GLY A 60 -4.86 -1.26 7.08
N THR A 61 -3.55 -1.30 7.32
CA THR A 61 -2.72 -0.11 7.43
C THR A 61 -1.27 -0.53 7.14
N HIS A 62 -0.75 -0.23 5.96
CA HIS A 62 0.62 -0.59 5.59
C HIS A 62 1.46 0.63 5.29
N TYR A 63 2.61 0.78 5.95
CA TYR A 63 3.56 1.86 5.74
C TYR A 63 4.63 1.41 4.76
N PHE A 64 4.57 1.89 3.51
CA PHE A 64 5.59 1.58 2.51
C PHE A 64 6.72 2.60 2.53
N HIS A 65 7.92 2.19 2.96
CA HIS A 65 9.12 3.01 2.84
C HIS A 65 9.77 2.87 1.46
N VAL A 66 9.81 3.96 0.68
CA VAL A 66 10.64 4.08 -0.53
C VAL A 66 12.10 4.25 -0.12
#